data_AF-A0A7C2QT50-F1
#
_entry.id   AF-A0A7C2QT50-F1
#
_cell.length_a   1.000
_cell.length_b   1.000
_cell.length_c   1.000
_cell.angle_alpha   90.00
_cell.angle_beta   90.00
_cell.angle_gamma   90.00
#
_symmetry.space_group_name_H-M   'P 1'
#
loop_
_entity.id
_entity.type
_entity.pdbx_description
1 polymer ?
#
loop_
_entity_poly.entity_id
_entity_poly.type
_entity_poly.pdbx_seq_one_letter_code
_entity_poly.pdbx_strand_id
1 'polypeptide(L)'
;MVATAQARHPSLFLLGDNLDAALAMGEDLMTERVALADNTERLTTARLVRQNRELGEFLTGVRTLELTMIARLLQARRLAQDLKRRESRLKPLIALFVAGTAPLADAARDLGDTTAHEFETGDTASAFLRSRGLIARDAPGLEGLAQLAVGEDYLLAGRIRLGTLLDLVATFLDTLDLLYDLYGAPEMPAAATDSAAVTEAQVEGPVGGRAT
;
A
#
# COMPACT_ATOMS: atom_id res chain seq x y z
N MET A 1 17.65 -31.08 -15.52
CA MET A 1 16.19 -30.81 -15.38
C MET A 1 16.05 -29.32 -15.10
N VAL A 2 15.73 -28.55 -16.14
CA VAL A 2 15.57 -27.10 -16.07
C VAL A 2 14.23 -26.82 -15.39
N ALA A 3 14.27 -26.32 -14.16
CA ALA A 3 13.09 -25.73 -13.54
C ALA A 3 12.75 -24.48 -14.36
N THR A 4 11.80 -24.64 -15.26
CA THR A 4 11.20 -23.57 -16.04
C THR A 4 10.87 -22.40 -15.13
N ALA A 5 11.33 -21.20 -15.53
CA ALA A 5 10.82 -19.91 -15.08
C ALA A 5 9.30 -20.02 -14.93
N GLN A 6 8.84 -20.23 -13.69
CA GLN A 6 7.45 -20.36 -13.36
C GLN A 6 6.84 -19.01 -13.69
N ALA A 7 6.11 -18.94 -14.79
CA ALA A 7 5.68 -17.71 -15.45
C ALA A 7 5.13 -16.73 -14.41
N ARG A 8 5.93 -15.68 -14.13
CA ARG A 8 5.61 -14.55 -13.26
C ARG A 8 4.18 -14.10 -13.53
N HIS A 9 3.23 -14.50 -12.68
CA HIS A 9 1.81 -14.37 -12.97
C HIS A 9 1.45 -12.87 -12.89
N PRO A 10 1.04 -12.20 -13.99
CA PRO A 10 0.89 -10.73 -14.01
C PRO A 10 -0.04 -10.17 -12.93
N SER A 11 -1.04 -10.96 -12.51
CA SER A 11 -1.95 -10.56 -11.43
C SER A 11 -1.31 -10.54 -10.04
N LEU A 12 -0.24 -11.31 -9.80
CA LEU A 12 0.51 -11.28 -8.53
C LEU A 12 1.30 -9.98 -8.41
N PHE A 13 1.96 -9.55 -9.49
CA PHE A 13 2.67 -8.27 -9.53
C PHE A 13 1.72 -7.08 -9.38
N LEU A 14 0.58 -7.09 -10.09
CA LEU A 14 -0.44 -6.05 -9.92
C LEU A 14 -1.06 -6.05 -8.52
N LEU A 15 -1.17 -7.21 -7.87
CA LEU A 15 -1.61 -7.29 -6.48
C LEU A 15 -0.58 -6.62 -5.57
N GLY A 16 0.70 -7.00 -5.70
CA GLY A 16 1.82 -6.39 -4.95
C GLY A 16 1.86 -4.88 -5.10
N ASP A 17 1.81 -4.37 -6.34
CA ASP A 17 1.82 -2.92 -6.64
C ASP A 17 0.68 -2.16 -5.95
N ASN A 18 -0.53 -2.74 -5.88
CA ASN A 18 -1.63 -2.09 -5.17
C ASN A 18 -1.46 -2.15 -3.64
N LEU A 19 -0.81 -3.18 -3.10
CA LEU A 19 -0.51 -3.28 -1.67
C LEU A 19 0.60 -2.29 -1.29
N ASP A 20 1.69 -2.23 -2.06
CA ASP A 20 2.77 -1.26 -1.89
C ASP A 20 2.24 0.18 -1.95
N ALA A 21 1.46 0.49 -2.99
CA ALA A 21 0.86 1.80 -3.10
C ALA A 21 -0.05 2.12 -1.90
N ALA A 22 -0.80 1.15 -1.38
CA ALA A 22 -1.62 1.36 -0.19
C ALA A 22 -0.78 1.59 1.08
N LEU A 23 0.35 0.90 1.23
CA LEU A 23 1.30 1.13 2.33
C LEU A 23 1.91 2.54 2.25
N ALA A 24 2.41 2.93 1.09
CA ALA A 24 2.97 4.26 0.87
C ALA A 24 1.95 5.37 1.19
N MET A 25 0.71 5.24 0.74
CA MET A 25 -0.35 6.21 1.08
C MET A 25 -0.66 6.22 2.59
N GLY A 26 -0.54 5.07 3.27
CA GLY A 26 -0.70 4.97 4.72
C GLY A 26 0.42 5.66 5.50
N GLU A 27 1.66 5.53 5.03
CA GLU A 27 2.83 6.23 5.58
C GLU A 27 2.74 7.74 5.35
N ASP A 28 2.33 8.16 4.16
CA ASP A 28 2.05 9.56 3.83
C ASP A 28 0.96 10.11 4.76
N LEU A 29 -0.13 9.35 4.96
CA LEU A 29 -1.20 9.69 5.91
C LEU A 29 -0.65 9.92 7.32
N MET A 30 0.18 9.03 7.86
CA MET A 30 0.75 9.18 9.20
C MET A 30 1.69 10.39 9.33
N THR A 31 2.14 10.98 8.22
CA THR A 31 2.97 12.18 8.24
C THR A 31 2.12 13.46 8.31
N GLU A 32 0.87 13.41 7.87
CA GLU A 32 -0.07 14.54 7.82
C GLU A 32 -0.37 15.13 9.20
N ARG A 33 -0.19 16.44 9.30
CA ARG A 33 -0.43 17.20 10.53
C ARG A 33 -0.67 18.68 10.24
N VAL A 34 -1.47 19.33 11.08
CA VAL A 34 -1.72 20.77 11.00
C VAL A 34 -1.68 21.40 12.39
N ALA A 35 -0.91 22.48 12.53
CA ALA A 35 -0.87 23.26 13.75
C ALA A 35 -2.13 24.13 13.86
N LEU A 36 -2.70 24.19 15.06
CA LEU A 36 -3.83 25.05 15.39
C LEU A 36 -3.31 26.27 16.17
N ALA A 37 -4.10 27.35 16.16
CA ALA A 37 -3.78 28.51 16.99
C ALA A 37 -3.90 28.13 18.47
N ASP A 38 -2.95 28.58 19.28
CA ASP A 38 -2.93 28.31 20.71
C ASP A 38 -4.06 29.09 21.41
N ASN A 39 -4.68 28.48 22.42
CA ASN A 39 -5.81 29.09 23.14
C ASN A 39 -5.44 30.39 23.89
N THR A 40 -4.14 30.66 24.02
CA THR A 40 -3.60 31.85 24.69
C THR A 40 -3.40 33.04 23.74
N GLU A 41 -3.43 32.82 22.41
CA GLU A 41 -3.24 33.86 21.41
C GLU A 41 -4.56 34.59 21.10
N ARG A 42 -4.53 35.92 20.99
CA ARG A 42 -5.67 36.67 20.44
C ARG A 42 -5.81 36.34 18.95
N LEU A 43 -6.87 35.62 18.60
CA LEU A 43 -7.23 35.30 17.23
C LEU A 43 -7.59 36.58 16.46
N THR A 44 -6.63 37.07 15.66
CA THR A 44 -6.91 38.10 14.66
C THR A 44 -7.65 37.48 13.48
N THR A 45 -8.46 38.29 12.77
CA THR A 45 -9.17 37.83 11.57
C THR A 45 -8.22 37.23 10.53
N ALA A 46 -7.03 37.83 10.35
CA ALA A 46 -6.00 37.32 9.44
C ALA A 46 -5.47 35.94 9.87
N ARG A 47 -5.28 35.71 11.19
CA ARG A 47 -4.83 34.42 11.72
C ARG A 47 -5.90 33.33 11.53
N LEU A 48 -7.17 33.66 11.80
CA LEU A 48 -8.31 32.75 11.57
C LEU A 48 -8.41 32.33 10.09
N VAL A 49 -8.30 33.29 9.17
CA VAL A 49 -8.35 33.00 7.73
C VAL A 49 -7.18 32.10 7.31
N ARG A 50 -5.99 32.32 7.85
CA ARG A 50 -4.83 31.45 7.58
C ARG A 50 -5.05 30.04 8.14
N GLN A 51 -5.48 29.91 9.39
CA GLN A 51 -5.72 28.63 10.03
C GLN A 51 -6.80 27.81 9.31
N ASN A 52 -7.91 28.45 8.90
CA ASN A 52 -8.96 27.76 8.15
C ASN A 52 -8.48 27.25 6.79
N ARG A 53 -7.54 27.97 6.14
CA ARG A 53 -6.92 27.51 4.90
C ARG A 53 -6.03 26.31 5.13
N GLU A 54 -5.14 26.38 6.12
CA GLU A 54 -4.23 25.28 6.49
C GLU A 54 -5.02 24.03 6.91
N LEU A 55 -6.11 24.20 7.66
CA LEU A 55 -7.03 23.12 8.01
C LEU A 55 -7.73 22.54 6.78
N GLY A 56 -8.20 23.38 5.86
CA GLY A 56 -8.82 22.94 4.61
C GLY A 56 -7.86 22.14 3.71
N GLU A 57 -6.60 22.58 3.61
CA GLU A 57 -5.53 21.89 2.90
C GLU A 57 -5.24 20.52 3.54
N PHE A 58 -5.09 20.48 4.87
CA PHE A 58 -4.93 19.23 5.63
C PHE A 58 -6.09 18.25 5.41
N LEU A 59 -7.33 18.70 5.58
CA LEU A 59 -8.52 17.86 5.39
C LEU A 59 -8.60 17.31 3.95
N THR A 60 -8.25 18.13 2.97
CA THR A 60 -8.23 17.73 1.56
C THR A 60 -7.14 16.70 1.29
N GLY A 61 -5.93 16.91 1.84
CA GLY A 61 -4.80 15.98 1.74
C GLY A 61 -5.14 14.62 2.34
N VAL A 62 -5.56 14.60 3.61
CA VAL A 62 -5.97 13.38 4.32
C VAL A 62 -7.08 12.65 3.57
N ARG A 63 -8.12 13.36 3.12
CA ARG A 63 -9.23 12.75 2.37
C ARG A 63 -8.78 12.15 1.04
N THR A 64 -7.87 12.82 0.34
CA THR A 64 -7.35 12.35 -0.95
C THR A 64 -6.51 11.09 -0.78
N LEU A 65 -5.61 11.08 0.19
CA LEU A 65 -4.80 9.90 0.52
C LEU A 65 -5.69 8.73 0.99
N GLU A 66 -6.65 8.99 1.87
CA GLU A 66 -7.62 8.00 2.35
C GLU A 66 -8.40 7.35 1.19
N LEU A 67 -9.00 8.16 0.31
CA LEU A 67 -9.79 7.64 -0.81
C LEU A 67 -8.92 6.86 -1.80
N THR A 68 -7.70 7.32 -2.05
CA THR A 68 -6.74 6.64 -2.93
C THR A 68 -6.31 5.30 -2.33
N MET A 69 -5.97 5.27 -1.04
CA MET A 69 -5.64 4.05 -0.30
C MET A 69 -6.80 3.04 -0.33
N ILE A 70 -8.04 3.50 -0.07
CA ILE A 70 -9.23 2.65 -0.14
C ILE A 70 -9.38 2.06 -1.56
N ALA A 71 -9.27 2.88 -2.61
CA ALA A 71 -9.38 2.40 -3.98
C ALA A 71 -8.34 1.32 -4.31
N ARG A 72 -7.08 1.51 -3.90
CA ARG A 72 -5.99 0.53 -4.05
C ARG A 72 -6.28 -0.76 -3.30
N LEU A 73 -6.77 -0.68 -2.06
CA LEU A 73 -7.11 -1.85 -1.26
C LEU A 73 -8.31 -2.63 -1.82
N LEU A 74 -9.32 -1.95 -2.35
CA LEU A 74 -10.44 -2.61 -3.02
C LEU A 74 -10.00 -3.32 -4.29
N GLN A 75 -9.10 -2.71 -5.06
CA GLN A 75 -8.51 -3.34 -6.24
C GLN A 75 -7.65 -4.56 -5.85
N ALA A 76 -6.80 -4.44 -4.84
CA ALA A 76 -6.01 -5.55 -4.29
C ALA A 76 -6.93 -6.69 -3.80
N ARG A 77 -7.99 -6.36 -3.07
CA ARG A 77 -9.00 -7.32 -2.60
C ARG A 77 -9.63 -8.10 -3.74
N ARG A 78 -10.02 -7.42 -4.82
CA ARG A 78 -10.58 -8.07 -6.02
C ARG A 78 -9.57 -9.01 -6.66
N LEU A 79 -8.33 -8.55 -6.87
CA LEU A 79 -7.25 -9.36 -7.46
C LEU A 79 -6.93 -10.59 -6.60
N ALA A 80 -6.86 -10.44 -5.28
CA ALA A 80 -6.67 -11.54 -4.35
C ALA A 80 -7.82 -12.57 -4.43
N GLN A 81 -9.07 -12.12 -4.50
CA GLN A 81 -10.22 -13.02 -4.67
C GLN A 81 -10.19 -13.80 -5.98
N ASP A 82 -9.78 -13.16 -7.08
CA ASP A 82 -9.62 -13.85 -8.37
C ASP A 82 -8.48 -14.89 -8.31
N LEU A 83 -7.41 -14.59 -7.59
CA LEU A 83 -6.27 -15.49 -7.38
C LEU A 83 -6.65 -16.71 -6.52
N LYS A 84 -7.55 -16.55 -5.55
CA LYS A 84 -8.06 -17.64 -4.67
C LYS A 84 -8.60 -18.84 -5.45
N ARG A 85 -9.11 -18.61 -6.66
CA ARG A 85 -9.66 -19.66 -7.54
C ARG A 85 -8.56 -20.48 -8.23
N ARG A 86 -7.39 -19.89 -8.42
CA ARG A 86 -6.27 -20.46 -9.20
C ARG A 86 -5.21 -21.07 -8.28
N GLU A 87 -4.94 -20.42 -7.14
CA GLU A 87 -3.87 -20.81 -6.22
C GLU A 87 -4.44 -21.35 -4.90
N SER A 88 -4.48 -22.68 -4.78
CA SER A 88 -5.06 -23.34 -3.59
C SER A 88 -4.28 -23.07 -2.30
N ARG A 89 -2.95 -22.90 -2.41
CA ARG A 89 -2.05 -22.64 -1.28
C ARG A 89 -2.31 -21.28 -0.62
N LEU A 90 -2.74 -20.28 -1.40
CA LEU A 90 -3.01 -18.94 -0.91
C LEU A 90 -4.40 -18.76 -0.30
N LYS A 91 -5.27 -19.78 -0.36
CA LYS A 91 -6.67 -19.67 0.08
C LYS A 91 -6.83 -19.17 1.52
N PRO A 92 -6.08 -19.66 2.53
CA PRO A 92 -6.22 -19.18 3.91
C PRO A 92 -5.77 -17.72 4.05
N LEU A 93 -4.64 -17.38 3.43
CA LEU A 93 -4.06 -16.03 3.48
C LEU A 93 -4.98 -15.00 2.81
N ILE A 94 -5.48 -15.31 1.61
CA ILE A 94 -6.45 -14.47 0.90
C ILE A 94 -7.74 -14.34 1.72
N ALA A 95 -8.20 -15.41 2.37
CA ALA A 95 -9.39 -15.34 3.21
C ALA A 95 -9.19 -14.40 4.41
N LEU A 96 -8.01 -14.41 5.04
CA LEU A 96 -7.67 -13.48 6.12
C LEU A 96 -7.63 -12.03 5.62
N PHE A 97 -6.93 -11.76 4.52
CA PHE A 97 -6.86 -10.41 3.93
C PHE A 97 -8.25 -9.88 3.54
N VAL A 98 -9.07 -10.72 2.92
CA VAL A 98 -10.46 -10.39 2.55
C VAL A 98 -11.36 -10.24 3.79
N ALA A 99 -11.14 -10.99 4.87
CA ALA A 99 -11.90 -10.78 6.11
C ALA A 99 -11.50 -9.46 6.76
N GLY A 100 -10.20 -9.19 6.92
CA GLY A 100 -9.67 -8.00 7.58
C GLY A 100 -9.99 -6.70 6.84
N THR A 101 -10.10 -6.73 5.50
CA THR A 101 -10.49 -5.56 4.71
C THR A 101 -12.00 -5.46 4.42
N ALA A 102 -12.83 -6.35 5.00
CA ALA A 102 -14.28 -6.33 4.77
C ALA A 102 -14.96 -5.00 5.16
N PRO A 103 -14.60 -4.35 6.29
CA PRO A 103 -15.20 -3.07 6.67
C PRO A 103 -15.01 -1.96 5.63
N LEU A 104 -13.91 -2.01 4.84
CA LEU A 104 -13.66 -1.05 3.77
C LEU A 104 -14.55 -1.28 2.55
N ALA A 105 -14.81 -2.55 2.21
CA ALA A 105 -15.73 -2.90 1.14
C ALA A 105 -17.18 -2.49 1.48
N ASP A 106 -17.55 -2.60 2.75
CA ASP A 106 -18.86 -2.13 3.23
C ASP A 106 -18.93 -0.60 3.21
N ALA A 107 -17.92 0.10 3.73
CA ALA A 107 -17.88 1.56 3.68
C ALA A 107 -17.90 2.12 2.24
N ALA A 108 -17.23 1.47 1.29
CA ALA A 108 -17.25 1.87 -0.11
C ALA A 108 -18.62 1.65 -0.76
N ARG A 109 -19.37 0.62 -0.33
CA ARG A 109 -20.75 0.39 -0.77
C ARG A 109 -21.66 1.50 -0.25
N ASP A 110 -21.51 1.87 1.03
CA ASP A 110 -22.27 2.95 1.66
C ASP A 110 -21.99 4.30 0.98
N LEU A 111 -20.73 4.57 0.59
CA LEU A 111 -20.34 5.78 -0.16
C LEU A 111 -20.92 5.84 -1.59
N GLY A 112 -21.15 4.69 -2.22
CA GLY A 112 -21.76 4.58 -3.55
C GLY A 112 -23.28 4.68 -3.54
N ASP A 113 -23.92 4.63 -2.37
CA ASP A 113 -25.36 4.76 -2.22
C ASP A 113 -25.78 6.24 -2.23
N THR A 114 -26.09 6.74 -3.42
CA THR A 114 -26.55 8.11 -3.63
C THR A 114 -27.97 8.38 -3.11
N THR A 115 -28.67 7.37 -2.59
CA THR A 115 -30.01 7.54 -1.99
C THR A 115 -29.95 8.08 -0.56
N ALA A 116 -28.76 8.10 0.06
CA ALA A 116 -28.52 8.46 1.45
C ALA A 116 -27.79 9.81 1.66
N HIS A 117 -27.86 10.75 0.72
CA HIS A 117 -27.19 12.04 0.91
C HIS A 117 -27.93 12.91 1.93
N GLU A 118 -27.49 12.82 3.19
CA GLU A 118 -27.59 13.87 4.19
C GLU A 118 -26.94 15.14 3.64
N PHE A 119 -27.78 15.99 3.04
CA PHE A 119 -27.41 17.34 2.66
C PHE A 119 -27.43 18.20 3.92
N GLU A 120 -26.46 18.03 4.83
CA GLU A 120 -26.51 18.68 6.14
C GLU A 120 -25.26 19.49 6.47
N THR A 121 -25.44 20.81 6.43
CA THR A 121 -24.81 21.85 7.27
C THR A 121 -23.29 22.03 7.16
N GLY A 122 -22.82 23.25 7.47
CA GLY A 122 -21.41 23.63 7.47
C GLY A 122 -20.53 22.91 8.52
N ASP A 123 -21.00 21.80 9.11
CA ASP A 123 -20.29 20.97 10.11
C ASP A 123 -19.60 19.75 9.49
N THR A 124 -19.52 19.66 8.16
CA THR A 124 -18.92 18.53 7.43
C THR A 124 -17.47 18.24 7.85
N ALA A 125 -16.70 19.28 8.22
CA ALA A 125 -15.33 19.15 8.69
C ALA A 125 -15.25 18.49 10.08
N SER A 126 -16.03 18.94 11.06
CA SER A 126 -16.02 18.36 12.41
C SER A 126 -16.57 16.94 12.41
N ALA A 127 -17.62 16.69 11.63
CA ALA A 127 -18.17 15.35 11.43
C ALA A 127 -17.12 14.39 10.85
N PHE A 128 -16.36 14.84 9.85
CA PHE A 128 -15.23 14.09 9.31
C PHE A 128 -14.20 13.78 10.41
N LEU A 129 -13.70 14.80 11.12
CA LEU A 129 -12.68 14.64 12.16
C LEU A 129 -13.12 13.66 13.27
N ARG A 130 -14.38 13.75 13.74
CA ARG A 130 -14.94 12.81 14.74
C ARG A 130 -15.05 11.39 14.19
N SER A 131 -15.54 11.25 12.96
CA SER A 131 -15.69 9.93 12.33
C SER A 131 -14.36 9.20 12.15
N ARG A 132 -13.28 9.95 11.98
CA ARG A 132 -11.92 9.45 11.79
C ARG A 132 -11.12 9.30 13.09
N GLY A 133 -11.70 9.70 14.23
CA GLY A 133 -11.02 9.65 15.53
C GLY A 133 -9.93 10.72 15.71
N LEU A 134 -9.91 11.76 14.87
CA LEU A 134 -8.96 12.88 15.00
C LEU A 134 -9.32 13.84 16.13
N ILE A 135 -10.60 13.88 16.52
CA ILE A 135 -11.10 14.54 17.73
C ILE A 135 -12.08 13.62 18.44
N ALA A 136 -12.30 13.84 19.74
CA ALA A 136 -13.27 13.06 20.52
C ALA A 136 -14.69 13.21 19.94
N ARG A 137 -15.50 12.15 20.03
CA ARG A 137 -16.85 12.12 19.45
C ARG A 137 -17.78 13.19 20.02
N ASP A 138 -17.57 13.56 21.27
CA ASP A 138 -18.31 14.57 22.02
C ASP A 138 -17.56 15.92 22.09
N ALA A 139 -16.42 16.06 21.41
CA ALA A 139 -15.68 17.31 21.39
C ALA A 139 -16.54 18.43 20.79
N PRO A 140 -16.64 19.60 21.44
CA PRO A 140 -17.42 20.73 20.94
C PRO A 140 -16.80 21.38 19.69
N GLY A 141 -15.53 21.08 19.38
CA GLY A 141 -14.82 21.58 18.22
C GLY A 141 -13.31 21.35 18.33
N LEU A 142 -12.53 22.25 17.76
CA LEU A 142 -11.06 22.23 17.81
C LEU A 142 -10.47 23.01 19.00
N GLU A 143 -11.31 23.57 19.86
CA GLU A 143 -10.88 24.37 21.00
C GLU A 143 -10.02 23.55 21.97
N GLY A 144 -8.85 24.09 22.36
CA GLY A 144 -7.92 23.40 23.26
C GLY A 144 -6.97 22.41 22.57
N LEU A 145 -7.11 22.19 21.26
CA LEU A 145 -6.13 21.42 20.49
C LEU A 145 -5.06 22.35 19.93
N ALA A 146 -3.80 22.05 20.21
CA ALA A 146 -2.67 22.76 19.61
C ALA A 146 -2.35 22.24 18.19
N GLN A 147 -2.78 21.02 17.86
CA GLN A 147 -2.46 20.34 16.62
C GLN A 147 -3.47 19.23 16.32
N LEU A 148 -3.70 18.98 15.03
CA LEU A 148 -4.27 17.73 14.54
C LEU A 148 -3.15 16.92 13.85
N ALA A 149 -3.11 15.62 14.10
CA ALA A 149 -2.19 14.70 13.45
C ALA A 149 -2.90 13.38 13.18
N VAL A 150 -2.61 12.79 12.04
CA VAL A 150 -3.04 11.43 11.73
C VAL A 150 -2.05 10.46 12.37
N GLY A 151 -2.55 9.52 13.17
CA GLY A 151 -1.74 8.47 13.81
C GLY A 151 -2.31 7.08 13.56
N GLU A 152 -1.73 6.07 14.21
CA GLU A 152 -2.15 4.67 14.06
C GLU A 152 -3.63 4.43 14.42
N ASP A 153 -4.18 5.24 15.32
CA ASP A 153 -5.58 5.21 15.76
C ASP A 153 -6.57 5.82 14.77
N TYR A 154 -6.09 6.46 13.69
CA TYR A 154 -6.93 7.01 12.66
C TYR A 154 -7.85 5.94 12.08
N LEU A 155 -9.15 6.21 12.04
CA LEU A 155 -10.15 5.26 11.54
C LEU A 155 -10.36 5.46 10.04
N LEU A 156 -9.72 4.64 9.20
CA LEU A 156 -9.95 4.64 7.76
C LEU A 156 -11.42 4.34 7.44
N ALA A 157 -12.04 5.22 6.64
CA ALA A 157 -13.47 5.23 6.38
C ALA A 157 -14.37 5.24 7.63
N GLY A 158 -13.82 5.58 8.80
CA GLY A 158 -14.50 5.52 10.09
C GLY A 158 -14.74 4.11 10.61
N ARG A 159 -14.05 3.09 10.08
CA ARG A 159 -14.34 1.67 10.38
C ARG A 159 -13.15 0.88 10.91
N ILE A 160 -11.94 1.12 10.40
CA ILE A 160 -10.74 0.31 10.72
C ILE A 160 -9.58 1.21 11.13
N ARG A 161 -8.84 0.83 12.17
CA ARG A 161 -7.64 1.56 12.61
C ARG A 161 -6.54 1.43 11.55
N LEU A 162 -5.91 2.56 11.23
CA LEU A 162 -4.89 2.67 10.19
C LEU A 162 -3.71 1.73 10.49
N GLY A 163 -3.17 1.75 11.70
CA GLY A 163 -2.03 0.90 12.07
C GLY A 163 -2.32 -0.59 11.85
N THR A 164 -3.46 -1.07 12.35
CA THR A 164 -3.87 -2.48 12.19
C THR A 164 -4.04 -2.88 10.72
N LEU A 165 -4.51 -1.95 9.88
CA LEU A 165 -4.66 -2.20 8.46
C LEU A 165 -3.30 -2.26 7.75
N LEU A 166 -2.37 -1.36 8.09
CA LEU A 166 -1.01 -1.37 7.53
C LEU A 166 -0.28 -2.65 7.90
N ASP A 167 -0.37 -3.10 9.16
CA ASP A 167 0.21 -4.38 9.60
C ASP A 167 -0.35 -5.57 8.79
N LEU A 168 -1.66 -5.59 8.56
CA LEU A 168 -2.31 -6.64 7.75
C LEU A 168 -1.82 -6.62 6.30
N VAL A 169 -1.72 -5.43 5.69
CA VAL A 169 -1.29 -5.26 4.30
C VAL A 169 0.18 -5.64 4.14
N ALA A 170 1.05 -5.17 5.04
CA ALA A 170 2.47 -5.50 5.05
C ALA A 170 2.69 -7.00 5.24
N THR A 171 2.06 -7.61 6.24
CA THR A 171 2.16 -9.06 6.47
C THR A 171 1.68 -9.86 5.24
N PHE A 172 0.60 -9.42 4.59
CA PHE A 172 0.10 -10.07 3.40
C PHE A 172 1.09 -9.97 2.24
N LEU A 173 1.64 -8.78 2.01
CA LEU A 173 2.64 -8.54 0.98
C LEU A 173 3.93 -9.35 1.21
N ASP A 174 4.46 -9.32 2.44
CA ASP A 174 5.66 -10.08 2.83
C ASP A 174 5.47 -11.58 2.60
N THR A 175 4.28 -12.09 2.91
CA THR A 175 3.95 -13.51 2.67
C THR A 175 3.86 -13.83 1.18
N LEU A 176 3.33 -12.91 0.36
CA LEU A 176 3.31 -13.08 -1.09
C LEU A 176 4.72 -13.05 -1.68
N ASP A 177 5.57 -12.13 -1.23
CA ASP A 177 6.96 -12.04 -1.68
C ASP A 177 7.76 -13.30 -1.28
N LEU A 178 7.64 -13.76 -0.04
CA LEU A 178 8.28 -14.99 0.44
C LEU A 178 7.90 -16.22 -0.40
N LEU A 179 6.66 -16.31 -0.87
CA LEU A 179 6.16 -17.47 -1.61
C LEU A 179 6.45 -17.42 -3.11
N TYR A 180 6.63 -16.23 -3.69
CA TYR A 180 6.67 -16.03 -5.15
C TYR A 180 7.84 -15.19 -5.66
N ASP A 181 8.72 -14.72 -4.77
CA ASP A 181 9.90 -13.93 -5.10
C ASP A 181 9.54 -12.72 -5.98
N LEU A 182 8.59 -11.91 -5.50
CA LEU A 182 8.00 -10.80 -6.27
C LEU A 182 9.06 -9.74 -6.57
N TYR A 183 9.96 -9.49 -5.62
CA TYR A 183 11.03 -8.49 -5.73
C TYR A 183 12.42 -9.10 -5.86
N GLY A 184 12.52 -10.41 -6.13
CA GLY A 184 13.79 -11.10 -6.36
C GLY A 184 14.60 -10.48 -7.49
N ALA A 185 15.90 -10.30 -7.25
CA ALA A 185 16.82 -9.88 -8.30
C ALA A 185 16.77 -10.90 -9.45
N PRO A 186 16.72 -10.46 -10.72
CA PRO A 186 16.83 -11.40 -11.83
C PRO A 186 18.16 -12.13 -11.68
N GLU A 187 18.13 -13.47 -11.58
CA GLU A 187 19.33 -14.27 -11.71
C GLU A 187 19.98 -13.91 -13.06
N MET A 188 21.03 -13.08 -13.01
CA MET A 188 21.90 -12.91 -14.16
C MET A 188 22.47 -14.30 -14.45
N PRO A 189 22.23 -14.88 -15.63
CA PRO A 189 22.85 -16.15 -15.97
C PRO A 189 24.35 -15.94 -15.84
N ALA A 190 24.98 -16.67 -14.92
CA ALA A 190 26.42 -16.69 -14.75
C ALA A 190 27.01 -16.93 -16.13
N ALA A 191 27.73 -15.93 -16.65
CA ALA A 191 28.43 -16.05 -17.90
C ALA A 191 29.26 -17.33 -17.82
N ALA A 192 28.98 -18.28 -18.71
CA ALA A 192 29.79 -19.46 -18.87
C ALA A 192 31.21 -18.99 -19.24
N THR A 193 32.08 -18.90 -18.26
CA THR A 193 33.52 -18.77 -18.47
C THR A 193 33.97 -20.09 -19.04
N ASP A 194 33.89 -20.18 -20.37
CA ASP A 194 34.41 -21.30 -21.14
C ASP A 194 35.91 -21.42 -20.84
N SER A 195 36.24 -22.51 -20.14
CA SER A 195 37.60 -22.85 -19.76
C SER A 195 38.28 -23.47 -20.98
N ALA A 196 38.79 -22.61 -21.88
CA ALA A 196 39.76 -23.03 -22.89
C ALA A 196 41.16 -23.09 -22.24
N ALA A 197 41.35 -24.07 -21.35
CA ALA A 197 42.67 -24.43 -20.84
C ALA A 197 43.38 -25.31 -21.87
N VAL A 198 44.36 -24.67 -22.51
CA VAL A 198 45.56 -25.21 -23.19
C VAL A 198 45.88 -26.66 -22.83
N THR A 199 45.97 -27.54 -23.83
CA THR A 199 46.75 -28.79 -23.76
C THR A 199 47.73 -28.84 -24.93
N GLU A 200 48.95 -28.40 -24.68
CA GLU A 200 50.14 -28.83 -25.43
C GLU A 200 50.60 -30.19 -24.91
N ALA A 201 50.87 -31.15 -25.80
CA ALA A 201 52.18 -31.84 -25.93
C ALA A 201 52.12 -33.16 -26.72
N GLN A 202 52.85 -33.17 -27.84
CA GLN A 202 53.76 -34.20 -28.39
C GLN A 202 53.38 -35.70 -28.39
N VAL A 203 53.51 -36.37 -29.56
CA VAL A 203 54.42 -37.53 -29.78
C VAL A 203 54.87 -37.59 -31.26
N GLU A 204 56.15 -37.93 -31.44
CA GLU A 204 56.99 -38.09 -32.64
C GLU A 204 56.50 -39.11 -33.72
N GLY A 205 57.12 -39.03 -34.91
CA GLY A 205 56.86 -39.83 -36.14
C GLY A 205 57.17 -41.34 -36.07
N PRO A 206 57.22 -42.10 -37.21
CA PRO A 206 58.12 -41.82 -38.34
C PRO A 206 57.62 -42.19 -39.78
N VAL A 207 58.35 -41.67 -40.78
CA VAL A 207 58.78 -42.24 -42.09
C VAL A 207 57.81 -43.08 -42.93
N GLY A 208 57.56 -42.62 -44.18
CA GLY A 208 57.24 -43.53 -45.30
C GLY A 208 56.73 -42.90 -46.60
N GLY A 209 57.58 -42.84 -47.64
CA GLY A 209 57.19 -43.26 -49.00
C GLY A 209 56.56 -42.27 -50.01
N ARG A 210 57.42 -41.76 -50.92
CA ARG A 210 57.34 -41.77 -52.42
C ARG A 210 56.09 -41.32 -53.22
N ALA A 211 56.43 -40.84 -54.43
CA ALA A 211 55.64 -40.57 -55.65
C ALA A 211 55.12 -39.12 -55.75
N THR A 212 55.39 -38.32 -56.79
CA THR A 212 56.05 -38.48 -58.12
C THR A 212 56.45 -37.09 -58.58
#